data_AF-A0A2P6QQZ2-F1
#
_entry.id   AF-A0A2P6QQZ2-F1
#
_cell.length_a   1.000
_cell.length_b   1.000
_cell.length_c   1.000
_cell.angle_alpha   90.00
_cell.angle_beta   90.00
_cell.angle_gamma   90.00
#
_symmetry.space_group_name_H-M   'P 1'
#
loop_
_entity.id
_entity.type
_entity.pdbx_description
1 polymer ?
#
loop_
_entity_poly.entity_id
_entity_poly.type
_entity_poly.pdbx_seq_one_letter_code
_entity_poly.pdbx_strand_id
1 'polypeptide(L)'
;MAIWKARNKLSFEDKRPSLMRIFTSLKAWLRFAAPYMPGYSNGLVDIQLLVGLGIQPIPKNRVAPRLVLWHPPIFPWIKLNTDGLAKGNPGPATCGGVFRDTHGHYIGGYCQGLGHKSAFYAELMGVIIGIEYAFQYGWRCLWLECDSTSVIACIKSSSFVPPWPLRIAWLACLARIRAMTFHCSHILREGNTVADRMTNMGLLSPSLVWHVSPPPNISPYLLMDDLGFPYLRHV
;
A
#
# COMPACT_ATOMS: atom_id res chain seq x y z
N MET A 1 20.52 1.52 38.88
CA MET A 1 21.19 1.32 40.20
C MET A 1 21.15 2.56 41.14
N ALA A 2 21.20 3.81 40.62
CA ALA A 2 21.27 5.03 41.46
C ALA A 2 20.05 5.26 42.38
N ILE A 3 18.82 5.07 41.87
CA ILE A 3 17.57 5.26 42.63
C ILE A 3 17.49 4.25 43.79
N TRP A 4 17.81 2.98 43.53
CA TRP A 4 17.81 1.92 44.54
C TRP A 4 18.81 2.22 45.68
N LYS A 5 20.04 2.63 45.34
CA LYS A 5 21.06 3.03 46.33
C LYS A 5 20.62 4.23 47.18
N ALA A 6 19.96 5.21 46.55
CA ALA A 6 19.43 6.37 47.24
C ALA A 6 18.28 6.00 48.20
N ARG A 7 17.39 5.11 47.79
CA ARG A 7 16.28 4.63 48.62
C ARG A 7 16.79 3.87 49.85
N ASN A 8 17.77 2.98 49.67
CA ASN A 8 18.32 2.22 50.79
C ASN A 8 19.05 3.10 51.81
N LYS A 9 19.79 4.12 51.36
CA LYS A 9 20.43 5.09 52.27
C LYS A 9 19.42 5.87 53.10
N LEU A 10 18.26 6.16 52.55
CA LEU A 10 17.18 6.79 53.31
C LEU A 10 16.59 5.79 54.34
N SER A 11 16.29 4.56 53.92
CA SER A 11 15.61 3.57 54.77
C SER A 11 16.49 2.98 55.88
N PHE A 12 17.79 2.85 55.66
CA PHE A 12 18.69 2.13 56.59
C PHE A 12 19.77 3.01 57.22
N GLU A 13 20.06 4.19 56.65
CA GLU A 13 21.08 5.10 57.16
C GLU A 13 20.54 6.50 57.50
N ASP A 14 19.21 6.72 57.35
CA ASP A 14 18.50 8.00 57.53
C ASP A 14 19.11 9.19 56.76
N LYS A 15 19.84 8.89 55.67
CA LYS A 15 20.48 9.90 54.82
C LYS A 15 19.54 10.37 53.72
N ARG A 16 19.16 11.65 53.77
CA ARG A 16 18.34 12.26 52.73
C ARG A 16 19.06 12.24 51.37
N PRO A 17 18.42 11.73 50.30
CA PRO A 17 19.03 11.70 48.99
C PRO A 17 19.05 13.09 48.35
N SER A 18 20.17 13.42 47.70
CA SER A 18 20.28 14.61 46.85
C SER A 18 19.79 14.27 45.44
N LEU A 19 18.74 14.97 44.98
CA LEU A 19 18.21 14.83 43.63
C LEU A 19 19.30 15.09 42.58
N MET A 20 20.13 16.11 42.78
CA MET A 20 21.25 16.40 41.88
C MET A 20 22.24 15.23 41.79
N ARG A 21 22.60 14.60 42.92
CA ARG A 21 23.46 13.40 42.89
C ARG A 21 22.80 12.23 42.18
N ILE A 22 21.50 12.02 42.36
CA ILE A 22 20.76 10.97 41.66
C ILE A 22 20.75 11.23 40.16
N PHE A 23 20.42 12.45 39.74
CA PHE A 23 20.39 12.84 38.32
C PHE A 23 21.77 12.73 37.67
N THR A 24 22.83 13.22 38.32
CA THR A 24 24.20 13.12 37.79
C THR A 24 24.62 11.65 37.67
N SER A 25 24.28 10.80 38.65
CA SER A 25 24.57 9.37 38.59
C SER A 25 23.79 8.65 37.49
N LEU A 26 22.51 8.98 37.29
CA LEU A 26 21.70 8.46 36.19
C LEU A 26 22.26 8.87 34.83
N LYS A 27 22.59 10.15 34.63
CA LYS A 27 23.21 10.62 33.39
C LYS A 27 24.53 9.90 33.11
N ALA A 28 25.38 9.71 34.11
CA ALA A 28 26.65 8.98 33.96
C ALA A 28 26.42 7.52 33.53
N TRP A 29 25.45 6.83 34.15
CA TRP A 29 25.09 5.46 33.77
C TRP A 29 24.52 5.37 32.36
N LEU A 30 23.63 6.28 32.00
CA LEU A 30 23.03 6.34 30.66
C LEU A 30 24.09 6.60 29.59
N ARG A 31 25.04 7.51 29.84
CA ARG A 31 26.18 7.75 28.94
C ARG A 31 27.10 6.55 28.79
N PHE A 32 27.35 5.82 29.87
CA PHE A 32 28.17 4.61 29.85
C PHE A 32 27.49 3.46 29.07
N ALA A 33 26.17 3.29 29.24
CA ALA A 33 25.43 2.21 28.60
C ALA A 33 25.11 2.51 27.12
N ALA A 34 24.91 3.78 26.76
CA ALA A 34 24.44 4.20 25.45
C ALA A 34 25.19 3.60 24.24
N PRO A 35 26.54 3.50 24.21
CA PRO A 35 27.26 2.90 23.08
C PRO A 35 26.93 1.42 22.82
N TYR A 36 26.39 0.72 23.82
CA TYR A 36 26.04 -0.69 23.75
C TYR A 36 24.55 -0.94 23.49
N MET A 37 23.74 0.12 23.42
CA MET A 37 22.30 0.01 23.17
C MET A 37 22.01 0.27 21.68
N PRO A 38 21.38 -0.69 20.97
CA PRO A 38 20.98 -0.47 19.58
C PRO A 38 19.82 0.54 19.51
N GLY A 39 19.81 1.43 18.52
CA GLY A 39 18.70 2.34 18.29
C GLY A 39 19.06 3.57 17.45
N TYR A 40 18.02 4.31 17.05
CA TYR A 40 18.15 5.58 16.32
C TYR A 40 17.25 6.63 16.96
N SER A 41 17.67 7.89 16.89
CA SER A 41 16.85 9.04 17.28
C SER A 41 15.76 9.32 16.23
N ASN A 42 14.53 9.61 16.68
CA ASN A 42 13.42 9.91 15.78
C ASN A 42 12.84 11.31 16.01
N GLY A 43 13.25 12.25 15.16
CA GLY A 43 12.78 13.63 15.23
C GLY A 43 13.51 14.48 16.26
N LEU A 44 13.13 15.75 16.35
CA LEU A 44 13.87 16.77 17.10
C LEU A 44 13.81 16.57 18.62
N VAL A 45 12.69 16.06 19.15
CA VAL A 45 12.50 15.87 20.59
C VAL A 45 13.46 14.80 21.13
N ASP A 46 13.57 13.66 20.44
CA ASP A 46 14.50 12.59 20.80
C ASP A 46 15.95 13.07 20.78
N ILE A 47 16.31 13.84 19.76
CA ILE A 47 17.66 14.40 19.63
C ILE A 47 17.97 15.32 20.81
N GLN A 48 17.06 16.24 21.15
CA GLN A 48 17.24 17.17 22.27
C GLN A 48 17.32 16.43 23.62
N LEU A 49 16.51 15.40 23.83
CA LEU A 49 16.56 14.56 25.03
C LEU A 49 17.90 13.84 25.17
N LEU A 50 18.37 13.18 24.10
CA LEU A 50 19.64 12.46 24.09
C LEU A 50 20.81 13.42 24.33
N VAL A 51 20.83 14.57 23.65
CA VAL A 51 21.84 15.62 23.87
C VAL A 51 21.79 16.16 25.30
N GLY A 52 20.60 16.40 25.85
CA GLY A 52 20.41 16.83 27.25
C GLY A 52 20.89 15.81 28.28
N LEU A 53 20.86 14.51 27.93
CA LEU A 53 21.45 13.41 28.70
C LEU A 53 22.96 13.24 28.40
N GLY A 54 23.50 13.93 27.40
CA GLY A 54 24.87 13.83 26.89
C GLY A 54 25.18 12.51 26.19
N ILE A 55 24.17 11.89 25.60
CA ILE A 55 24.29 10.75 24.70
C ILE A 55 24.35 11.29 23.28
N GLN A 56 25.32 10.82 22.49
CA GLN A 56 25.40 11.16 21.07
C GLN A 56 24.24 10.51 20.31
N PRO A 57 23.32 11.29 19.70
CA PRO A 57 22.21 10.72 18.94
C PRO A 57 22.73 10.02 17.69
N ILE A 58 22.23 8.81 17.43
CA ILE A 58 22.46 8.13 16.15
C ILE A 58 21.32 8.55 15.22
N PRO A 59 21.56 9.34 14.16
CA PRO A 59 20.51 9.71 13.23
C PRO A 59 20.02 8.46 12.50
N LYS A 60 18.71 8.29 12.40
CA LYS A 60 18.14 7.27 11.52
C LYS A 60 18.53 7.62 10.09
N ASN A 61 19.26 6.75 9.40
CA ASN A 61 19.57 6.95 7.99
C ASN A 61 18.25 6.88 7.22
N ARG A 62 17.68 8.04 6.87
CA ARG A 62 16.42 8.10 6.12
C ARG A 62 16.78 7.89 4.66
N VAL A 63 16.49 6.72 4.13
CA VAL A 63 16.47 6.52 2.69
C VAL A 63 15.45 7.52 2.14
N ALA A 64 15.88 8.34 1.18
CA ALA A 64 14.98 9.29 0.52
C ALA A 64 13.76 8.52 -0.02
N PRO A 65 12.54 9.02 0.18
CA PRO A 65 11.36 8.35 -0.33
C PRO A 65 11.48 8.20 -1.85
N ARG A 66 11.13 7.01 -2.36
CA ARG A 66 11.08 6.78 -3.79
C ARG A 66 9.82 7.46 -4.34
N LEU A 67 9.99 8.28 -5.36
CA LEU A 67 8.88 8.86 -6.11
C LEU A 67 8.25 7.78 -6.99
N VAL A 68 6.92 7.67 -6.94
CA VAL A 68 6.12 6.76 -7.76
C VAL A 68 5.16 7.60 -8.59
N LEU A 69 5.23 7.46 -9.91
CA LEU A 69 4.37 8.15 -10.86
C LEU A 69 3.58 7.09 -11.63
N TRP A 70 2.29 7.37 -11.83
CA TRP A 70 1.52 6.65 -12.83
C TRP A 70 1.75 7.30 -14.20
N HIS A 71 1.83 6.47 -15.25
CA HIS A 71 2.05 6.97 -16.61
C HIS A 71 0.94 6.46 -17.55
N PRO A 72 0.43 7.31 -18.44
CA PRO A 72 -0.49 6.87 -19.47
C PRO A 72 0.17 5.84 -20.40
N PRO A 73 -0.61 4.93 -20.98
CA PRO A 73 -0.11 3.99 -21.96
C PRO A 73 0.22 4.69 -23.29
N ILE A 74 1.09 4.08 -24.09
CA ILE A 74 1.32 4.52 -25.48
C ILE A 74 0.17 4.08 -26.39
N PHE A 75 -0.10 4.83 -27.47
CA PHE A 75 -1.05 4.38 -28.49
C PHE A 75 -0.61 3.04 -29.12
N PRO A 76 -1.53 2.08 -29.39
CA PRO A 76 -3.01 2.14 -29.29
C PRO A 76 -3.59 1.57 -27.99
N TRP A 77 -2.80 1.51 -26.92
CA TRP A 77 -3.17 0.78 -25.71
C TRP A 77 -4.17 1.54 -24.84
N ILE A 78 -5.18 0.82 -24.36
CA ILE A 78 -5.97 1.20 -23.20
C ILE A 78 -5.31 0.59 -21.97
N LYS A 79 -5.15 1.38 -20.91
CA LYS A 79 -4.60 0.89 -19.64
C LYS A 79 -5.73 0.61 -18.65
N LEU A 80 -5.70 -0.59 -18.09
CA LEU A 80 -6.59 -1.05 -17.03
C LEU A 80 -5.78 -1.19 -15.74
N ASN A 81 -6.08 -0.37 -14.74
CA ASN A 81 -5.55 -0.52 -13.39
C ASN A 81 -6.58 -1.25 -12.53
N THR A 82 -6.21 -2.36 -11.90
CA THR A 82 -7.11 -3.16 -11.04
C THR A 82 -6.58 -3.23 -9.61
N ASP A 83 -7.49 -3.40 -8.66
CA ASP A 83 -7.16 -3.65 -7.25
C ASP A 83 -8.24 -4.54 -6.58
N GLY A 84 -7.85 -5.21 -5.51
CA GLY A 84 -8.71 -6.04 -4.67
C GLY A 84 -8.50 -5.74 -3.19
N LEU A 85 -9.59 -5.50 -2.47
CA LEU A 85 -9.57 -5.21 -1.05
C LEU A 85 -10.25 -6.34 -0.28
N ALA A 86 -9.65 -6.75 0.85
CA ALA A 86 -10.31 -7.60 1.84
C ALA A 86 -9.92 -7.18 3.26
N LYS A 87 -10.91 -7.05 4.14
CA LYS A 87 -10.73 -6.75 5.57
C LYS A 87 -10.62 -8.05 6.36
N GLY A 88 -9.51 -8.75 6.20
CA GLY A 88 -9.26 -10.08 6.78
C GLY A 88 -8.96 -11.13 5.71
N ASN A 89 -8.69 -12.38 6.12
CA ASN A 89 -8.41 -13.48 5.20
C ASN A 89 -9.02 -14.81 5.69
N PRO A 90 -10.31 -15.09 5.42
CA PRO A 90 -11.26 -14.27 4.66
C PRO A 90 -11.90 -13.13 5.47
N GLY A 91 -12.42 -12.10 4.79
CA GLY A 91 -13.16 -10.99 5.40
C GLY A 91 -13.98 -10.22 4.36
N PRO A 92 -14.71 -9.16 4.74
CA PRO A 92 -15.45 -8.31 3.81
C PRO A 92 -14.53 -7.82 2.70
N ALA A 93 -14.90 -8.11 1.45
CA ALA A 93 -14.03 -7.95 0.30
C ALA A 93 -14.75 -7.24 -0.86
N THR A 94 -13.96 -6.51 -1.65
CA THR A 94 -14.41 -5.77 -2.82
C THR A 94 -13.32 -5.83 -3.89
N CYS A 95 -13.72 -5.63 -5.14
CA CYS A 95 -12.78 -5.48 -6.25
C CYS A 95 -13.20 -4.32 -7.13
N GLY A 96 -12.27 -3.85 -7.95
CA GLY A 96 -12.55 -2.77 -8.87
C GLY A 96 -11.40 -2.54 -9.84
N GLY A 97 -11.65 -1.59 -10.75
CA GLY A 97 -10.65 -1.16 -11.71
C GLY A 97 -11.08 0.06 -12.48
N VAL A 98 -10.10 0.69 -13.12
CA VAL A 98 -10.26 1.92 -13.89
C VAL A 98 -9.56 1.77 -15.24
N PHE A 99 -10.24 2.20 -16.28
CA PHE A 99 -9.74 2.27 -17.64
C PHE A 99 -9.34 3.69 -18.00
N ARG A 100 -8.18 3.83 -18.62
CA ARG A 100 -7.66 5.09 -19.11
C ARG A 100 -7.12 4.97 -20.53
N ASP A 101 -7.32 6.03 -21.32
CA ASP A 101 -6.81 6.13 -22.68
C ASP A 101 -5.32 6.52 -22.71
N THR A 102 -4.79 6.75 -23.91
CA THR A 102 -3.39 7.11 -24.17
C THR A 102 -2.99 8.50 -23.65
N HIS A 103 -3.97 9.34 -23.33
CA HIS A 103 -3.75 10.65 -22.72
C HIS A 103 -3.93 10.59 -21.19
N GLY A 104 -4.25 9.41 -20.65
CA GLY A 104 -4.54 9.24 -19.22
C GLY A 104 -5.98 9.60 -18.84
N HIS A 105 -6.83 9.97 -19.80
CA HIS A 105 -8.22 10.31 -19.52
C HIS A 105 -8.98 9.08 -19.06
N TYR A 106 -9.82 9.27 -18.04
CA TYR A 106 -10.75 8.27 -17.57
C TYR A 106 -11.79 7.96 -18.66
N ILE A 107 -11.92 6.69 -19.02
CA ILE A 107 -12.93 6.23 -20.00
C ILE A 107 -13.92 5.22 -19.42
N GLY A 108 -13.76 4.87 -18.14
CA GLY A 108 -14.67 3.99 -17.44
C GLY A 108 -14.03 3.34 -16.22
N GLY A 109 -14.85 2.75 -15.37
CA GLY A 109 -14.39 1.99 -14.23
C GLY A 109 -15.50 1.23 -13.56
N TYR A 110 -15.13 0.31 -12.68
CA TYR A 110 -16.08 -0.58 -12.02
C TYR A 110 -15.68 -0.85 -10.59
N CYS A 111 -16.68 -1.15 -9.78
CA CYS A 111 -16.48 -1.70 -8.44
C CYS A 111 -17.55 -2.74 -8.13
N GLN A 112 -17.22 -3.70 -7.26
CA GLN A 112 -18.14 -4.73 -6.80
C GLN A 112 -17.79 -5.21 -5.39
N GLY A 113 -18.79 -5.29 -4.52
CA GLY A 113 -18.74 -6.02 -3.27
C GLY A 113 -18.82 -7.54 -3.47
N LEU A 114 -17.93 -8.28 -2.82
CA LEU A 114 -17.75 -9.72 -3.01
C LEU A 114 -18.17 -10.56 -1.79
N GLY A 115 -18.71 -9.91 -0.75
CA GLY A 115 -19.00 -10.55 0.53
C GLY A 115 -17.72 -10.93 1.28
N HIS A 116 -17.70 -12.09 1.94
CA HIS A 116 -16.52 -12.57 2.68
C HIS A 116 -15.59 -13.39 1.79
N LYS A 117 -14.45 -12.82 1.40
CA LYS A 117 -13.43 -13.45 0.53
C LYS A 117 -12.01 -13.15 1.01
N SER A 118 -11.03 -13.83 0.43
CA SER A 118 -9.61 -13.50 0.62
C SER A 118 -9.21 -12.31 -0.25
N ALA A 119 -8.11 -11.63 0.13
CA ALA A 119 -7.52 -10.58 -0.71
C ALA A 119 -7.18 -11.10 -2.11
N PHE A 120 -6.57 -12.28 -2.20
CA PHE A 120 -6.23 -12.90 -3.49
C PHE A 120 -7.46 -13.15 -4.38
N TYR A 121 -8.58 -13.59 -3.79
CA TYR A 121 -9.82 -13.77 -4.55
C TYR A 121 -10.33 -12.43 -5.10
N ALA A 122 -10.28 -11.37 -4.29
CA ALA A 122 -10.72 -10.04 -4.69
C ALA A 122 -9.87 -9.48 -5.83
N GLU A 123 -8.56 -9.58 -5.72
CA GLU A 123 -7.59 -9.15 -6.74
C GLU A 123 -7.84 -9.88 -8.07
N LEU A 124 -8.00 -11.21 -8.01
CA LEU A 124 -8.25 -12.03 -9.19
C LEU A 124 -9.60 -11.71 -9.83
N MET A 125 -10.65 -11.48 -9.03
CA MET A 125 -11.97 -11.09 -9.53
C MET A 125 -11.95 -9.70 -10.18
N GLY A 126 -11.18 -8.76 -9.61
CA GLY A 126 -10.95 -7.44 -10.20
C GLY A 126 -10.43 -7.57 -11.63
N VAL A 127 -9.40 -8.38 -11.85
CA VAL A 127 -8.89 -8.65 -13.20
C VAL A 127 -9.93 -9.31 -14.11
N ILE A 128 -10.62 -10.36 -13.64
CA ILE A 128 -11.62 -11.07 -14.45
C ILE A 128 -12.69 -10.12 -15.00
N ILE A 129 -13.24 -9.25 -14.14
CA ILE A 129 -14.27 -8.26 -14.53
C ILE A 129 -13.69 -7.23 -15.50
N GLY A 130 -12.48 -6.73 -15.25
CA GLY A 130 -11.86 -5.75 -16.12
C GLY A 130 -11.59 -6.29 -17.53
N ILE A 131 -11.09 -7.52 -17.63
CA ILE A 131 -10.91 -8.17 -18.94
C ILE A 131 -12.25 -8.36 -19.66
N GLU A 132 -13.32 -8.71 -18.92
CA GLU A 132 -14.66 -8.83 -19.50
C GLU A 132 -15.12 -7.50 -20.11
N TYR A 133 -15.05 -6.40 -19.35
CA TYR A 133 -15.44 -5.08 -19.85
C TYR A 133 -14.59 -4.66 -21.05
N ALA A 134 -13.27 -4.79 -20.97
CA ALA A 134 -12.40 -4.41 -22.08
C ALA A 134 -12.78 -5.13 -23.38
N PHE A 135 -13.10 -6.43 -23.28
CA PHE A 135 -13.53 -7.22 -24.42
C PHE A 135 -14.88 -6.78 -24.96
N GLN A 136 -15.86 -6.49 -24.08
CA GLN A 136 -17.20 -6.03 -24.46
C GLN A 136 -17.19 -4.65 -25.13
N TYR A 137 -16.33 -3.74 -24.65
CA TYR A 137 -16.13 -2.41 -25.28
C TYR A 137 -15.29 -2.46 -26.55
N GLY A 138 -14.75 -3.62 -26.93
CA GLY A 138 -13.94 -3.78 -28.13
C GLY A 138 -12.53 -3.19 -28.01
N TRP A 139 -12.03 -2.95 -26.80
CA TRP A 139 -10.67 -2.47 -26.57
C TRP A 139 -9.66 -3.61 -26.74
N ARG A 140 -9.26 -3.83 -28.00
CA ARG A 140 -8.41 -4.97 -28.39
C ARG A 140 -6.94 -4.84 -28.00
N CYS A 141 -6.45 -3.65 -27.68
CA CYS A 141 -5.08 -3.42 -27.21
C CYS A 141 -5.13 -3.01 -25.73
N LEU A 142 -4.92 -3.97 -24.82
CA LEU A 142 -5.15 -3.79 -23.39
C LEU A 142 -3.89 -4.01 -22.56
N TRP A 143 -3.48 -2.98 -21.81
CA TRP A 143 -2.41 -3.04 -20.83
C TRP A 143 -3.00 -3.13 -19.43
N LEU A 144 -2.92 -4.30 -18.81
CA LEU A 144 -3.27 -4.50 -17.40
C LEU A 144 -2.11 -4.09 -16.46
N GLU A 145 -2.40 -3.25 -15.49
CA GLU A 145 -1.54 -2.94 -14.34
C GLU A 145 -2.23 -3.35 -13.04
N CYS A 146 -1.49 -4.08 -12.20
CA CYS A 146 -1.96 -4.54 -10.89
C CYS A 146 -0.78 -4.51 -9.90
N ASP A 147 -1.03 -4.15 -8.64
CA ASP A 147 -0.03 -4.15 -7.57
C ASP A 147 0.08 -5.52 -6.86
N SER A 148 -0.71 -6.51 -7.27
CA SER A 148 -0.59 -7.90 -6.82
C SER A 148 0.32 -8.71 -7.73
N THR A 149 1.57 -8.90 -7.31
CA THR A 149 2.54 -9.77 -8.00
C THR A 149 2.04 -11.20 -8.16
N SER A 150 1.24 -11.69 -7.21
CA SER A 150 0.65 -13.03 -7.27
C SER A 150 -0.34 -13.17 -8.43
N VAL A 151 -1.21 -12.19 -8.66
CA VAL A 151 -2.14 -12.19 -9.79
C VAL A 151 -1.40 -12.08 -11.12
N ILE A 152 -0.36 -11.24 -11.21
CA ILE A 152 0.49 -11.17 -12.41
C ILE A 152 1.15 -12.53 -12.71
N ALA A 153 1.61 -13.25 -11.68
CA ALA A 153 2.17 -14.59 -11.84
C ALA A 153 1.11 -15.60 -12.32
N CYS A 154 -0.13 -15.51 -11.81
CA CYS A 154 -1.25 -16.34 -12.25
C CYS A 154 -1.59 -16.16 -13.73
N ILE A 155 -1.61 -14.92 -14.23
CA ILE A 155 -1.88 -14.62 -15.65
C ILE A 155 -0.79 -15.21 -16.55
N LYS A 156 0.48 -15.16 -16.10
CA LYS A 156 1.64 -15.66 -16.86
C LYS A 156 1.83 -17.18 -16.75
N SER A 157 1.12 -17.85 -15.83
CA SER A 157 1.27 -19.28 -15.59
C SER A 157 0.35 -20.10 -16.49
N SER A 158 0.89 -21.16 -17.09
CA SER A 158 0.12 -22.16 -17.84
C SER A 158 -0.53 -23.23 -16.95
N SER A 159 -0.10 -23.35 -15.70
CA SER A 159 -0.53 -24.40 -14.76
C SER A 159 -1.38 -23.89 -13.60
N PHE A 160 -1.61 -22.58 -13.51
CA PHE A 160 -2.40 -21.99 -12.43
C PHE A 160 -3.87 -22.45 -12.50
N VAL A 161 -4.37 -22.94 -11.36
CA VAL A 161 -5.77 -23.29 -11.17
C VAL A 161 -6.37 -22.30 -10.16
N PRO A 162 -7.37 -21.50 -10.54
CA PRO A 162 -8.00 -20.53 -9.63
C PRO A 162 -8.87 -21.24 -8.58
N PRO A 163 -9.28 -20.53 -7.52
CA PRO A 163 -10.33 -21.02 -6.62
C PRO A 163 -11.54 -21.52 -7.42
N TRP A 164 -12.10 -22.68 -7.04
CA TRP A 164 -13.18 -23.33 -7.78
C TRP A 164 -14.32 -22.38 -8.25
N PRO A 165 -14.83 -21.46 -7.40
CA PRO A 165 -15.89 -20.54 -7.82
C PRO A 165 -15.51 -19.60 -8.97
N LEU A 166 -14.22 -19.34 -9.19
CA LEU A 166 -13.72 -18.48 -10.25
C LEU A 166 -13.31 -19.26 -11.50
N ARG A 167 -13.36 -20.60 -11.50
CA ARG A 167 -12.76 -21.42 -12.58
C ARG A 167 -13.34 -21.11 -13.96
N ILE A 168 -14.67 -21.05 -14.08
CA ILE A 168 -15.32 -20.76 -15.37
C ILE A 168 -14.99 -19.34 -15.84
N ALA A 169 -15.12 -18.35 -14.94
CA ALA A 169 -14.85 -16.95 -15.26
C ALA A 169 -13.38 -16.71 -15.61
N TRP A 170 -12.46 -17.40 -14.95
CA TRP A 170 -11.02 -17.36 -15.25
C TRP A 170 -10.70 -17.94 -16.64
N LEU A 171 -11.27 -19.09 -17.00
CA LEU A 171 -11.08 -19.67 -18.34
C LEU A 171 -11.62 -18.74 -19.43
N ALA A 172 -12.79 -18.13 -19.20
CA ALA A 172 -13.39 -17.14 -20.08
C ALA A 172 -12.53 -15.86 -20.21
N CYS A 173 -11.93 -15.41 -19.10
CA CYS A 173 -10.97 -14.31 -19.05
C CYS A 173 -9.72 -14.63 -19.88
N LEU A 174 -9.10 -15.80 -19.69
CA LEU A 174 -7.94 -16.22 -20.48
C LEU A 174 -8.24 -16.36 -21.98
N ALA A 175 -9.44 -16.83 -22.34
CA ALA A 175 -9.86 -16.88 -23.74
C ALA A 175 -9.95 -15.48 -24.36
N ARG A 176 -10.47 -14.49 -23.63
CA ARG A 176 -10.53 -13.08 -24.07
C ARG A 176 -9.15 -12.46 -24.18
N ILE A 177 -8.26 -12.71 -23.22
CA ILE A 177 -6.86 -12.27 -23.27
C ILE A 177 -6.20 -12.78 -24.56
N ARG A 178 -6.39 -14.05 -24.91
CA ARG A 178 -5.83 -14.64 -26.15
C ARG A 178 -6.40 -14.03 -27.44
N ALA A 179 -7.58 -13.41 -27.37
CA ALA A 179 -8.23 -12.74 -28.50
C ALA A 179 -7.93 -11.23 -28.57
N MET A 180 -7.03 -10.73 -27.73
CA MET A 180 -6.61 -9.32 -27.66
C MET A 180 -5.09 -9.22 -27.73
N THR A 181 -4.59 -8.07 -28.19
CA THR A 181 -3.20 -7.68 -27.95
C THR A 181 -3.09 -7.28 -26.49
N PHE A 182 -2.45 -8.12 -25.68
CA PHE A 182 -2.46 -8.01 -24.23
C PHE A 182 -1.05 -7.86 -23.65
N HIS A 183 -0.90 -6.93 -22.73
CA HIS A 183 0.29 -6.76 -21.91
C HIS A 183 -0.11 -6.66 -20.44
N CYS A 184 0.70 -7.22 -19.53
CA CYS A 184 0.49 -7.04 -18.10
C CYS A 184 1.80 -6.72 -17.37
N SER A 185 1.72 -5.76 -16.45
CA SER A 185 2.85 -5.33 -15.63
C SER A 185 2.42 -5.09 -14.18
N HIS A 186 3.40 -5.13 -13.29
CA HIS A 186 3.19 -4.76 -11.91
C HIS A 186 3.34 -3.24 -11.74
N ILE A 187 2.50 -2.63 -10.91
CA ILE A 187 2.64 -1.24 -10.46
C ILE A 187 2.81 -1.20 -8.94
N LEU A 188 3.58 -0.24 -8.42
CA LEU A 188 3.64 -0.05 -6.96
C LEU A 188 2.30 0.48 -6.45
N ARG A 189 1.86 0.01 -5.28
CA ARG A 189 0.57 0.39 -4.69
C ARG A 189 0.33 1.90 -4.65
N GLU A 190 1.37 2.69 -4.38
CA GLU A 190 1.30 4.15 -4.39
C GLU A 190 0.86 4.73 -5.75
N GLY A 191 1.31 4.13 -6.85
CA GLY A 191 0.89 4.49 -8.22
C GLY A 191 -0.43 3.87 -8.65
N ASN A 192 -0.99 2.93 -7.87
CA ASN A 192 -2.29 2.29 -8.14
C ASN A 192 -3.45 2.96 -7.36
N THR A 193 -3.23 4.15 -6.80
CA THR A 193 -4.15 4.82 -5.87
C THR A 193 -5.56 4.99 -6.44
N VAL A 194 -5.70 5.28 -7.74
CA VAL A 194 -7.03 5.47 -8.36
C VAL A 194 -7.82 4.17 -8.40
N ALA A 195 -7.19 3.04 -8.69
CA ALA A 195 -7.84 1.73 -8.64
C ALA A 195 -8.19 1.35 -7.20
N ASP A 196 -7.30 1.57 -6.22
CA ASP A 196 -7.59 1.34 -4.79
C ASP A 196 -8.80 2.14 -4.31
N ARG A 197 -8.89 3.42 -4.70
CA ARG A 197 -10.03 4.28 -4.37
C ARG A 197 -11.32 3.84 -5.06
N MET A 198 -11.26 3.37 -6.30
CA MET A 198 -12.42 2.78 -7.00
C MET A 198 -12.88 1.49 -6.30
N THR A 199 -11.95 0.59 -5.96
CA THR A 199 -12.23 -0.67 -5.28
C THR A 199 -12.88 -0.46 -3.91
N ASN A 200 -12.45 0.56 -3.16
CA ASN A 200 -13.06 0.92 -1.87
C ASN A 200 -14.55 1.30 -2.00
N MET A 201 -15.01 1.85 -3.13
CA MET A 201 -16.43 2.15 -3.36
C MET A 201 -17.29 0.89 -3.37
N GLY A 202 -16.72 -0.25 -3.74
CA GLY A 202 -17.41 -1.55 -3.74
C GLY A 202 -17.91 -1.96 -2.35
N LEU A 203 -17.42 -1.33 -1.26
CA LEU A 203 -17.89 -1.61 0.10
C LEU A 203 -19.36 -1.21 0.29
N LEU A 204 -19.84 -0.25 -0.50
CA LEU A 204 -21.21 0.25 -0.48
C LEU A 204 -22.09 -0.41 -1.57
N SER A 205 -21.48 -1.14 -2.51
CA SER A 205 -22.14 -1.66 -3.70
C SER A 205 -22.07 -3.20 -3.72
N PRO A 206 -23.10 -3.92 -3.26
CA PRO A 206 -23.08 -5.39 -3.23
C PRO A 206 -23.10 -6.02 -4.64
N SER A 207 -23.50 -5.27 -5.65
CA SER A 207 -23.52 -5.70 -7.05
C SER A 207 -22.44 -4.99 -7.85
N LEU A 208 -22.13 -5.53 -9.03
CA LEU A 208 -21.21 -4.91 -9.98
C LEU A 208 -21.81 -3.60 -10.50
N VAL A 209 -21.07 -2.50 -10.37
CA VAL A 209 -21.45 -1.18 -10.86
C VAL A 209 -20.43 -0.71 -11.89
N TRP A 210 -20.92 -0.25 -13.04
CA TRP A 210 -20.11 0.46 -14.04
C TRP A 210 -20.27 1.98 -13.85
N HIS A 211 -19.15 2.68 -13.83
CA HIS A 211 -19.06 4.13 -13.73
C HIS A 211 -18.61 4.68 -15.09
N VAL A 212 -19.53 5.36 -15.79
CA VAL A 212 -19.25 6.00 -17.08
C VAL A 212 -18.38 7.26 -16.87
N SER A 213 -18.60 7.98 -15.77
CA SER A 213 -17.86 9.18 -15.40
C SER A 213 -17.13 8.97 -14.07
N PRO A 214 -15.98 9.63 -13.85
CA PRO A 214 -15.17 9.42 -12.67
C PRO A 214 -15.92 9.87 -11.41
N PRO A 215 -16.11 8.98 -10.42
CA PRO A 215 -16.70 9.36 -9.14
C PRO A 215 -15.91 10.44 -8.39
N PRO A 216 -16.55 11.30 -7.59
CA PRO A 216 -15.88 12.41 -6.89
C PRO A 216 -14.71 12.00 -5.98
N ASN A 217 -14.72 10.78 -5.43
CA ASN A 217 -13.65 10.25 -4.59
C ASN A 217 -12.38 9.85 -5.35
N ILE A 218 -12.44 9.71 -6.68
CA ILE A 218 -11.27 9.40 -7.51
C ILE A 218 -10.78 10.60 -8.33
N SER A 219 -11.64 11.60 -8.60
CA SER A 219 -11.31 12.77 -9.43
C SER A 219 -10.04 13.53 -8.98
N PRO A 220 -9.79 13.76 -7.68
CA PRO A 220 -8.57 14.44 -7.24
C PRO A 220 -7.29 13.66 -7.60
N TYR A 221 -7.34 12.33 -7.53
CA TYR A 221 -6.20 11.47 -7.83
C TYR A 221 -5.97 11.32 -9.34
N LEU A 222 -7.05 11.32 -10.13
CA LEU A 222 -6.96 11.46 -11.59
C LEU A 222 -6.24 12.75 -11.98
N LEU A 223 -6.62 13.88 -11.35
CA LEU A 223 -5.98 15.17 -11.60
C LEU A 223 -4.50 15.19 -11.15
N MET A 224 -4.18 14.55 -10.03
CA MET A 224 -2.78 14.41 -9.59
C MET A 224 -1.93 13.63 -10.59
N ASP A 225 -2.46 12.53 -11.12
CA ASP A 225 -1.77 11.73 -12.14
C ASP A 225 -1.57 12.54 -13.44
N ASP A 226 -2.58 13.30 -13.87
CA ASP A 226 -2.55 14.15 -15.07
C ASP A 226 -1.53 15.30 -14.95
N LEU A 227 -1.48 15.93 -13.77
CA LEU A 227 -0.50 16.98 -13.46
C LEU A 227 0.91 16.42 -13.17
N GLY A 228 1.11 15.10 -13.17
CA GLY A 228 2.39 14.46 -12.93
C GLY A 228 2.89 14.58 -11.48
N PHE A 229 1.99 14.71 -10.50
CA PHE A 229 2.37 14.71 -9.09
C PHE A 229 2.82 13.30 -8.64
N PRO A 230 4.00 13.15 -8.01
CA PRO A 230 4.46 11.86 -7.54
C PRO A 230 3.82 11.48 -6.21
N TYR A 231 3.63 10.17 -6.02
CA TYR A 231 3.37 9.57 -4.72
C TYR A 231 4.68 9.19 -4.03
N LEU A 232 4.70 9.27 -2.70
CA LEU A 232 5.88 8.97 -1.90
C LEU A 232 5.84 7.54 -1.38
N ARG A 233 6.84 6.74 -1.73
CA ARG A 233 7.09 5.43 -1.13
C ARG A 233 8.24 5.53 -0.13
N HIS A 234 7.96 5.26 1.13
CA HIS A 234 8.98 5.13 2.16
C HIS A 234 9.61 3.73 2.07
N VAL A 235 10.93 3.68 1.88
CA VAL A 235 11.73 2.44 1.75
C VAL A 235 12.28 2.01 3.10
#